data_AF-A0A377N9L3-F1
#
_entry.id   AF-A0A377N9L3-F1
#
_cell.length_a   1.000
_cell.length_b   1.000
_cell.length_c   1.000
_cell.angle_alpha   90.00
_cell.angle_beta   90.00
_cell.angle_gamma   90.00
#
_symmetry.space_group_name_H-M   'P 1'
#
loop_
_entity.id
_entity.type
_entity.pdbx_description
1 polymer ?
#
loop_
_entity_poly.entity_id
_entity_poly.type
_entity_poly.pdbx_seq_one_letter_code
_entity_poly.pdbx_strand_id
1 'polypeptide(L)'
;MLVNHDLSLRALVTADEYEWVSSPQSGVHRVMLDRVGAEQARATSIVRYDAGSDFPAHSHPDGEEILVLEGVFSEGEQHYPAGWYLRNPPDSSHQPSSKSGATIFVKLRQMAAEDTQRVRINTLEASRWKQRQGREICPLYQSAHELVRLESLAAGEPIFSGGLVAGAELLVLGGEITEAAGNYPTGSWLRLPAGLLLNWCPARPGAALYQNRSFGRAENIGGDAMKQVQVAIVGGGLSGLYAAALLEQAGVDYLLIEGREQAGGRIQSLHAGDETQRFDLGATWVWPAFQTQLAQLLQQLDIELIAQEEQGDMLLERGLHQPISRHPGYVSSPPSMRVVGGMRRLIEKLQHRLNPAKLLFSHLVTQIAANAEGVQLTAQTPLGESLSVHAEQVFLALPPALAEGINFSPGLPEAVAREWANTGTWMAPHAKYVAVYSQPFWRQQGLSGEARSAVGPMAEIHDASASGQAAALFGFLGMPAKTRWTTSESNLKDLCRAQLVRLFGEQAAHPVAEFFKDWAEDPLTATASDLTVEPGHSIPQAFIREGVWQGRLQGIASEWSAAFPGYIAGAIDAATRGFTTFTTQSNQPTQGAQYEIEK
;
A
#
# COMPACT_ATOMS: atom_id res chain seq x y z
N MET A 1 2.80 -36.68 0.17
CA MET A 1 3.90 -36.05 0.94
C MET A 1 3.49 -34.62 1.21
N LEU A 2 3.80 -34.10 2.39
CA LEU A 2 3.51 -32.73 2.80
C LEU A 2 4.83 -32.08 3.23
N VAL A 3 5.21 -30.97 2.61
CA VAL A 3 6.40 -30.18 2.97
C VAL A 3 5.96 -28.73 3.02
N ASN A 4 6.13 -28.08 4.19
CA ASN A 4 5.71 -26.68 4.40
C ASN A 4 4.32 -26.35 3.86
N HIS A 5 3.37 -27.29 3.78
CA HIS A 5 2.15 -27.12 2.98
C HIS A 5 1.11 -26.13 3.54
N ASP A 6 1.16 -25.84 4.83
CA ASP A 6 0.17 -25.03 5.53
C ASP A 6 0.40 -23.53 5.25
N LEU A 7 -0.50 -22.94 4.47
CA LEU A 7 -0.42 -21.54 4.04
C LEU A 7 -0.77 -20.54 5.14
N SER A 8 -1.37 -21.01 6.24
CA SER A 8 -1.60 -20.17 7.43
C SER A 8 -0.32 -19.98 8.25
N LEU A 9 0.69 -20.80 8.00
CA LEU A 9 1.96 -20.77 8.70
C LEU A 9 3.06 -20.18 7.81
N ARG A 10 3.93 -19.40 8.46
CA ARG A 10 5.19 -18.97 7.89
C ARG A 10 6.08 -20.18 7.63
N ALA A 11 6.75 -20.20 6.48
CA ALA A 11 7.77 -21.18 6.15
C ALA A 11 9.06 -20.48 5.71
N LEU A 12 10.20 -21.06 6.04
CA LEU A 12 11.54 -20.58 5.74
C LEU A 12 12.43 -21.80 5.48
N VAL A 13 13.24 -21.74 4.43
CA VAL A 13 14.31 -22.71 4.16
C VAL A 13 15.52 -21.93 3.64
N THR A 14 16.64 -22.00 4.33
CA THR A 14 17.90 -21.37 3.88
C THR A 14 18.71 -22.32 2.98
N ALA A 15 19.62 -21.78 2.18
CA ALA A 15 20.37 -22.57 1.19
C ALA A 15 21.24 -23.68 1.81
N ASP A 16 21.71 -23.49 3.04
CA ASP A 16 22.46 -24.47 3.82
C ASP A 16 21.59 -25.60 4.40
N GLU A 17 20.27 -25.41 4.46
CA GLU A 17 19.28 -26.42 4.86
C GLU A 17 18.76 -27.26 3.69
N TYR A 18 19.28 -27.03 2.47
CA TYR A 18 18.79 -27.70 1.27
C TYR A 18 19.05 -29.22 1.29
N GLU A 19 17.97 -29.98 1.42
CA GLU A 19 17.98 -31.44 1.24
C GLU A 19 17.71 -31.81 -0.22
N TRP A 20 18.78 -32.16 -0.95
CA TRP A 20 18.68 -32.59 -2.34
C TRP A 20 18.19 -34.03 -2.44
N VAL A 21 17.12 -34.23 -3.20
CA VAL A 21 16.55 -35.54 -3.49
C VAL A 21 16.58 -35.77 -4.99
N SER A 22 17.08 -36.93 -5.42
CA SER A 22 17.01 -37.33 -6.83
C SER A 22 15.56 -37.53 -7.26
N SER A 23 15.21 -36.98 -8.41
CA SER A 23 13.92 -37.23 -9.04
C SER A 23 13.89 -38.64 -9.65
N PRO A 24 12.71 -39.18 -10.00
CA PRO A 24 12.62 -40.42 -10.77
C PRO A 24 13.33 -40.34 -12.13
N GLN A 25 13.51 -39.13 -12.69
CA GLN A 25 14.28 -38.91 -13.90
C GLN A 25 15.77 -38.80 -13.58
N SER A 26 16.57 -39.58 -14.31
CA SER A 26 18.03 -39.56 -14.20
C SER A 26 18.60 -38.18 -14.51
N GLY A 27 19.54 -37.72 -13.68
CA GLY A 27 20.24 -36.44 -13.86
C GLY A 27 19.44 -35.21 -13.44
N VAL A 28 18.33 -35.40 -12.70
CA VAL A 28 17.53 -34.30 -12.16
C VAL A 28 17.37 -34.48 -10.66
N HIS A 29 17.74 -33.45 -9.90
CA HIS A 29 17.68 -33.41 -8.44
C HIS A 29 16.84 -32.21 -8.00
N ARG A 30 16.17 -32.31 -6.86
CA ARG A 30 15.30 -31.23 -6.36
C ARG A 30 15.40 -31.05 -4.85
N VAL A 31 15.28 -29.80 -4.42
CA VAL A 31 14.97 -29.38 -3.05
C VAL A 31 13.49 -29.02 -3.03
N MET A 32 12.72 -29.66 -2.15
CA MET A 32 11.29 -29.40 -2.01
C MET A 32 11.08 -28.31 -0.95
N LEU A 33 10.62 -27.13 -1.37
CA LEU A 33 10.42 -25.97 -0.49
C LEU A 33 8.98 -25.92 0.04
N ASP A 34 8.02 -26.19 -0.84
CA ASP A 34 6.59 -26.39 -0.53
C ASP A 34 6.07 -27.57 -1.35
N ARG A 35 5.24 -28.44 -0.75
CA ARG A 35 4.64 -29.58 -1.46
C ARG A 35 3.33 -30.08 -0.84
N VAL A 36 2.33 -30.30 -1.71
CA VAL A 36 1.14 -31.12 -1.44
C VAL A 36 0.97 -32.17 -2.53
N GLY A 37 1.28 -33.43 -2.21
CA GLY A 37 1.11 -34.56 -3.13
C GLY A 37 2.32 -35.48 -3.21
N ALA A 38 2.29 -36.47 -4.11
CA ALA A 38 3.44 -37.34 -4.43
C ALA A 38 4.18 -36.73 -5.64
N GLU A 39 4.38 -37.44 -6.76
CA GLU A 39 5.07 -36.88 -7.94
C GLU A 39 4.23 -35.84 -8.69
N GLN A 40 2.92 -36.03 -8.78
CA GLN A 40 1.99 -35.00 -9.22
C GLN A 40 1.54 -34.20 -8.00
N ALA A 41 2.07 -32.99 -7.85
CA ALA A 41 1.88 -32.18 -6.64
C ALA A 41 1.81 -30.70 -6.98
N ARG A 42 1.07 -29.95 -6.15
CA ARG A 42 1.33 -28.53 -5.96
C ARG A 42 2.71 -28.42 -5.30
N ALA A 43 3.63 -27.67 -5.90
CA ALA A 43 4.98 -27.60 -5.40
C ALA A 43 5.67 -26.26 -5.70
N THR A 44 6.54 -25.85 -4.79
CA THR A 44 7.64 -24.91 -5.02
C THR A 44 8.95 -25.66 -4.79
N SER A 45 9.92 -25.56 -5.70
CA SER A 45 11.17 -26.31 -5.61
C SER A 45 12.36 -25.56 -6.24
N ILE A 46 13.56 -25.88 -5.76
CA ILE A 46 14.80 -25.64 -6.52
C ILE A 46 15.13 -26.94 -7.23
N VAL A 47 15.32 -26.91 -8.54
CA VAL A 47 15.62 -28.09 -9.36
C VAL A 47 16.95 -27.89 -10.04
N ARG A 48 17.81 -28.93 -9.97
CA ARG A 48 19.09 -28.98 -10.65
C ARG A 48 19.05 -30.05 -11.73
N TYR A 49 19.38 -29.62 -12.93
CA TYR A 49 19.64 -30.44 -14.11
C TYR A 49 21.14 -30.65 -14.24
N ASP A 50 21.58 -31.90 -14.24
CA ASP A 50 22.96 -32.27 -14.56
C ASP A 50 23.22 -31.99 -16.06
N ALA A 51 24.49 -31.81 -16.43
CA ALA A 51 24.85 -31.58 -17.83
C ALA A 51 24.47 -32.79 -18.72
N GLY A 52 23.79 -32.51 -19.83
CA GLY A 52 23.29 -33.52 -20.76
C GLY A 52 21.98 -34.19 -20.33
N SER A 53 21.33 -33.68 -19.29
CA SER A 53 20.01 -34.16 -18.86
C SER A 53 18.92 -33.78 -19.88
N ASP A 54 18.04 -34.75 -20.13
CA ASP A 54 16.84 -34.60 -20.94
C ASP A 54 15.65 -35.15 -20.16
N PHE A 55 14.54 -34.41 -20.19
CA PHE A 55 13.30 -34.79 -19.53
C PHE A 55 12.22 -35.02 -20.60
N PRO A 56 11.46 -36.12 -20.54
CA PRO A 56 10.42 -36.40 -21.52
C PRO A 56 9.38 -35.29 -21.63
N ALA A 57 8.78 -35.16 -22.81
CA ALA A 57 7.65 -34.26 -22.99
C ALA A 57 6.53 -34.58 -22.01
N HIS A 58 6.04 -33.56 -21.30
CA HIS A 58 4.98 -33.70 -20.30
C HIS A 58 4.09 -32.47 -20.26
N SER A 59 2.91 -32.63 -19.67
CA SER A 59 1.95 -31.56 -19.47
C SER A 59 2.03 -30.97 -18.07
N HIS A 60 1.65 -29.69 -17.98
CA HIS A 60 1.54 -28.92 -16.76
C HIS A 60 0.07 -28.60 -16.48
N PRO A 61 -0.70 -29.55 -15.93
CA PRO A 61 -2.03 -29.24 -15.42
C PRO A 61 -1.87 -28.19 -14.31
N ASP A 62 -2.69 -27.15 -14.30
CA ASP A 62 -2.62 -26.01 -13.37
C ASP A 62 -1.32 -25.16 -13.46
N GLY A 63 -0.55 -25.34 -14.54
CA GLY A 63 0.53 -24.46 -14.98
C GLY A 63 1.88 -24.65 -14.28
N GLU A 64 2.90 -23.99 -14.83
CA GLU A 64 4.28 -23.96 -14.36
C GLU A 64 4.90 -22.57 -14.49
N GLU A 65 5.66 -22.17 -13.47
CA GLU A 65 6.48 -20.96 -13.46
C GLU A 65 7.94 -21.32 -13.16
N ILE A 66 8.89 -20.77 -13.92
CA ILE A 66 10.32 -21.04 -13.80
C ILE A 66 11.12 -19.73 -13.77
N LEU A 67 12.08 -19.63 -12.86
CA LEU A 67 13.18 -18.67 -12.93
C LEU A 67 14.51 -19.46 -13.04
N VAL A 68 15.27 -19.21 -14.11
CA VAL A 68 16.59 -19.83 -14.30
C VAL A 68 17.61 -19.11 -13.43
N LEU A 69 18.11 -19.80 -12.41
CA LEU A 69 19.07 -19.25 -11.44
C LEU A 69 20.50 -19.37 -11.95
N GLU A 70 20.85 -20.52 -12.54
CA GLU A 70 22.19 -20.83 -13.04
C GLU A 70 22.13 -21.70 -14.29
N GLY A 71 23.18 -21.63 -15.12
CA GLY A 71 23.32 -22.48 -16.30
C GLY A 71 22.35 -22.11 -17.42
N VAL A 72 21.90 -23.11 -18.19
CA VAL A 72 21.02 -22.93 -19.34
C VAL A 72 19.90 -23.96 -19.32
N PHE A 73 18.67 -23.52 -19.07
CA PHE A 73 17.47 -24.33 -19.21
C PHE A 73 16.99 -24.27 -20.66
N SER A 74 16.52 -25.38 -21.22
CA SER A 74 16.06 -25.43 -22.62
C SER A 74 14.67 -26.02 -22.73
N GLU A 75 13.86 -25.50 -23.66
CA GLU A 75 12.59 -26.10 -24.08
C GLU A 75 12.65 -26.35 -25.59
N GLY A 76 12.76 -27.62 -25.98
CA GLY A 76 13.06 -27.97 -27.38
C GLY A 76 14.36 -27.31 -27.85
N GLU A 77 14.28 -26.52 -28.92
CA GLU A 77 15.43 -25.80 -29.52
C GLU A 77 15.69 -24.42 -28.88
N GLN A 78 14.85 -23.96 -27.95
CA GLN A 78 15.01 -22.65 -27.30
C GLN A 78 15.85 -22.79 -26.03
N HIS A 79 16.77 -21.85 -25.84
CA HIS A 79 17.74 -21.85 -24.74
C HIS A 79 17.59 -20.61 -23.88
N TYR A 80 17.45 -20.81 -22.58
CA TYR A 80 17.17 -19.80 -21.57
C TYR A 80 18.29 -19.84 -20.51
N PRO A 81 19.33 -18.99 -20.65
CA PRO A 81 20.39 -18.87 -19.65
C PRO A 81 19.87 -18.30 -18.33
N ALA A 82 20.73 -18.29 -17.30
CA ALA A 82 20.46 -17.63 -16.03
C ALA A 82 19.93 -16.20 -16.20
N GLY A 83 18.91 -15.85 -15.42
CA GLY A 83 18.17 -14.59 -15.53
C GLY A 83 16.95 -14.63 -16.45
N TRP A 84 16.61 -15.79 -17.03
CA TRP A 84 15.34 -15.93 -17.75
C TRP A 84 14.21 -16.37 -16.83
N TYR A 85 13.07 -15.69 -16.95
CA TYR A 85 11.80 -16.04 -16.35
C TYR A 85 10.85 -16.62 -17.41
N LEU A 86 10.25 -17.76 -17.09
CA LEU A 86 9.34 -18.48 -17.95
C LEU A 86 8.03 -18.74 -17.19
N ARG A 87 6.92 -18.63 -17.90
CA ARG A 87 5.60 -19.05 -17.42
C ARG A 87 4.88 -19.85 -18.48
N ASN A 88 4.37 -21.01 -18.08
CA ASN A 88 3.71 -22.01 -18.89
C ASN A 88 2.28 -22.16 -18.37
N PRO A 89 1.24 -21.71 -19.11
CA PRO A 89 -0.14 -21.72 -18.63
C PRO A 89 -0.65 -23.15 -18.36
N PRO A 90 -1.75 -23.32 -17.60
CA PRO A 90 -2.39 -24.61 -17.42
C PRO A 90 -2.64 -25.33 -18.73
N ASP A 91 -2.51 -26.65 -18.67
CA ASP A 91 -2.66 -27.59 -19.80
C ASP A 91 -1.64 -27.41 -20.93
N SER A 92 -0.65 -26.54 -20.75
CA SER A 92 0.50 -26.49 -21.64
C SER A 92 1.39 -27.72 -21.47
N SER A 93 2.24 -27.97 -22.47
CA SER A 93 3.25 -29.02 -22.43
C SER A 93 4.57 -28.52 -22.97
N HIS A 94 5.68 -29.09 -22.49
CA HIS A 94 7.00 -28.86 -23.03
C HIS A 94 7.92 -30.08 -22.82
N GLN A 95 9.12 -30.03 -23.41
CA GLN A 95 10.18 -31.02 -23.22
C GLN A 95 11.43 -30.30 -22.71
N PRO A 96 11.69 -30.31 -21.39
CA PRO A 96 12.81 -29.59 -20.82
C PRO A 96 14.12 -30.38 -20.89
N SER A 97 15.22 -29.67 -21.11
CA SER A 97 16.57 -30.26 -21.14
C SER A 97 17.63 -29.25 -20.75
N SER A 98 18.85 -29.74 -20.48
CA SER A 98 20.01 -28.88 -20.31
C SER A 98 21.30 -29.53 -20.79
N LYS A 99 21.93 -28.96 -21.83
CA LYS A 99 23.22 -29.44 -22.35
C LYS A 99 24.38 -29.14 -21.38
N SER A 100 24.38 -27.96 -20.77
CA SER A 100 25.46 -27.50 -19.87
C SER A 100 25.15 -27.69 -18.38
N GLY A 101 23.94 -28.15 -18.04
CA GLY A 101 23.41 -28.13 -16.69
C GLY A 101 22.71 -26.79 -16.38
N ALA A 102 21.77 -26.84 -15.43
CA ALA A 102 20.99 -25.68 -14.99
C ALA A 102 20.48 -25.85 -13.56
N THR A 103 20.35 -24.73 -12.84
CA THR A 103 19.59 -24.66 -11.58
C THR A 103 18.42 -23.72 -11.80
N ILE A 104 17.20 -24.16 -11.47
CA ILE A 104 15.97 -23.38 -11.63
C ILE A 104 15.20 -23.31 -10.32
N PHE A 105 14.52 -22.19 -10.09
CA PHE A 105 13.42 -22.10 -9.13
C PHE A 105 12.11 -22.33 -9.89
N VAL A 106 11.30 -23.29 -9.45
CA VAL A 106 10.09 -23.71 -10.17
C VAL A 106 8.89 -23.81 -9.24
N LYS A 107 7.73 -23.37 -9.74
CA LYS A 107 6.42 -23.52 -9.10
C LYS A 107 5.50 -24.30 -10.04
N LEU A 108 4.86 -25.34 -9.51
CA LEU A 108 3.95 -26.22 -10.24
C LEU A 108 2.57 -26.22 -9.61
N ARG A 109 1.53 -26.18 -10.44
CA ARG A 109 0.12 -26.26 -10.04
C ARG A 109 -0.33 -25.18 -9.06
N GLN A 110 0.15 -23.96 -9.30
CA GLN A 110 -0.13 -22.80 -8.46
C GLN A 110 -0.73 -21.64 -9.26
N MET A 111 -1.01 -21.84 -10.55
CA MET A 111 -1.56 -20.81 -11.42
C MET A 111 -3.09 -20.88 -11.44
N ALA A 112 -3.75 -19.75 -11.72
CA ALA A 112 -5.19 -19.70 -11.90
C ALA A 112 -5.59 -20.47 -13.18
N ALA A 113 -6.76 -21.13 -13.18
CA ALA A 113 -7.19 -21.96 -14.29
C ALA A 113 -7.45 -21.15 -15.57
N GLU A 114 -7.80 -19.87 -15.41
CA GLU A 114 -8.01 -18.90 -16.48
C GLU A 114 -6.71 -18.27 -17.01
N ASP A 115 -5.55 -18.56 -16.42
CA ASP A 115 -4.29 -18.02 -16.92
C ASP A 115 -3.92 -18.65 -18.25
N THR A 116 -3.94 -17.87 -19.33
CA THR A 116 -3.62 -18.36 -20.67
C THR A 116 -2.26 -17.85 -21.17
N GLN A 117 -1.56 -17.06 -20.36
CA GLN A 117 -0.39 -16.32 -20.84
C GLN A 117 0.87 -17.16 -20.75
N ARG A 118 1.52 -17.38 -21.90
CA ARG A 118 2.90 -17.88 -21.97
C ARG A 118 3.87 -16.72 -21.92
N VAL A 119 4.80 -16.73 -20.96
CA VAL A 119 5.75 -15.62 -20.71
C VAL A 119 7.19 -16.10 -20.88
N ARG A 120 8.04 -15.32 -21.56
CA ARG A 120 9.50 -15.51 -21.65
C ARG A 120 10.18 -14.16 -21.51
N ILE A 121 10.78 -13.88 -20.36
CA ILE A 121 11.40 -12.58 -20.04
C ILE A 121 12.86 -12.78 -19.69
N ASN A 122 13.74 -12.04 -20.35
CA ASN A 122 15.13 -11.90 -19.95
C ASN A 122 15.24 -10.77 -18.92
N THR A 123 15.46 -11.12 -17.65
CA THR A 123 15.52 -10.13 -16.56
C THR A 123 16.85 -9.37 -16.53
N LEU A 124 17.81 -9.70 -17.39
CA LEU A 124 19.07 -8.96 -17.54
C LEU A 124 18.93 -7.77 -18.51
N GLU A 125 17.78 -7.62 -19.17
CA GLU A 125 17.51 -6.46 -20.02
C GLU A 125 17.24 -5.21 -19.17
N ALA A 126 18.16 -4.23 -19.21
CA ALA A 126 18.04 -3.00 -18.44
C ALA A 126 16.73 -2.23 -18.68
N SER A 127 16.17 -2.29 -19.89
CA SER A 127 14.89 -1.62 -20.23
C SER A 127 13.67 -2.18 -19.50
N ARG A 128 13.78 -3.38 -18.90
CA ARG A 128 12.71 -4.00 -18.11
C ARG A 128 12.66 -3.49 -16.67
N TRP A 129 13.74 -2.88 -16.20
CA TRP A 129 13.86 -2.39 -14.84
C TRP A 129 13.33 -0.95 -14.74
N LYS A 130 12.46 -0.72 -13.76
CA LYS A 130 11.87 0.58 -13.47
C LYS A 130 12.30 1.06 -12.09
N GLN A 131 12.82 2.27 -12.03
CA GLN A 131 13.19 2.95 -10.78
C GLN A 131 11.94 3.46 -10.05
N ARG A 132 11.85 3.16 -8.74
CA ARG A 132 10.77 3.56 -7.84
C ARG A 132 11.34 3.72 -6.43
N GLN A 133 11.28 4.91 -5.82
CA GLN A 133 11.51 5.13 -4.37
C GLN A 133 12.58 4.21 -3.73
N GLY A 134 13.86 4.40 -4.06
CA GLY A 134 14.97 3.63 -3.46
C GLY A 134 15.14 2.19 -3.95
N ARG A 135 14.34 1.72 -4.91
CA ARG A 135 14.42 0.37 -5.49
C ARG A 135 14.24 0.32 -7.00
N GLU A 136 14.73 -0.76 -7.60
CA GLU A 136 14.48 -1.12 -8.99
C GLU A 136 13.56 -2.32 -9.07
N ILE A 137 12.59 -2.29 -9.98
CA ILE A 137 11.59 -3.34 -10.13
C ILE A 137 11.62 -3.86 -11.57
N CYS A 138 11.77 -5.18 -11.74
CA CYS A 138 11.55 -5.88 -13.01
C CYS A 138 10.26 -6.71 -12.90
N PRO A 139 9.13 -6.23 -13.45
CA PRO A 139 7.89 -6.99 -13.41
C PRO A 139 7.96 -8.22 -14.30
N LEU A 140 7.46 -9.35 -13.80
CA LEU A 140 7.53 -10.65 -14.48
C LEU A 140 6.16 -11.13 -14.94
N TYR A 141 5.14 -11.01 -14.08
CA TYR A 141 3.76 -11.39 -14.39
C TYR A 141 2.79 -10.67 -13.45
N GLN A 142 1.57 -10.41 -13.91
CA GLN A 142 0.49 -9.91 -13.06
C GLN A 142 -0.84 -10.49 -13.55
N SER A 143 -1.76 -10.70 -12.62
CA SER A 143 -3.15 -10.98 -12.88
C SER A 143 -4.01 -10.37 -11.77
N ALA A 144 -5.32 -10.63 -11.81
CA ALA A 144 -6.22 -10.30 -10.70
C ALA A 144 -5.85 -11.05 -9.39
N HIS A 145 -5.13 -12.17 -9.49
CA HIS A 145 -4.85 -13.08 -8.37
C HIS A 145 -3.42 -12.99 -7.85
N GLU A 146 -2.47 -12.57 -8.68
CA GLU A 146 -1.07 -12.50 -8.26
C GLU A 146 -0.26 -11.42 -8.96
N LEU A 147 0.80 -10.98 -8.30
CA LEU A 147 1.85 -10.12 -8.85
C LEU A 147 3.21 -10.79 -8.63
N VAL A 148 3.94 -11.00 -9.72
CA VAL A 148 5.28 -11.58 -9.73
C VAL A 148 6.28 -10.58 -10.27
N ARG A 149 7.35 -10.32 -9.52
CA ARG A 149 8.39 -9.35 -9.88
C ARG A 149 9.75 -9.73 -9.31
N LEU A 150 10.81 -9.21 -9.92
CA LEU A 150 12.09 -9.06 -9.25
C LEU A 150 12.23 -7.65 -8.69
N GLU A 151 12.87 -7.53 -7.54
CA GLU A 151 13.29 -6.25 -6.98
C GLU A 151 14.79 -6.25 -6.68
N SER A 152 15.42 -5.11 -6.91
CA SER A 152 16.76 -4.77 -6.43
C SER A 152 16.62 -3.63 -5.44
N LEU A 153 17.03 -3.85 -4.19
CA LEU A 153 16.82 -2.92 -3.08
C LEU A 153 18.12 -2.21 -2.71
N ALA A 154 18.04 -0.92 -2.42
CA ALA A 154 19.13 -0.21 -1.76
C ALA A 154 19.32 -0.71 -0.32
N ALA A 155 20.52 -0.51 0.22
CA ALA A 155 20.84 -0.93 1.58
C ALA A 155 19.93 -0.22 2.61
N GLY A 156 19.34 -0.99 3.52
CA GLY A 156 18.42 -0.49 4.53
C GLY A 156 16.97 -0.32 4.05
N GLU A 157 16.68 -0.52 2.77
CA GLU A 157 15.31 -0.46 2.25
C GLU A 157 14.50 -1.66 2.73
N PRO A 158 13.27 -1.45 3.24
CA PRO A 158 12.39 -2.55 3.65
C PRO A 158 11.84 -3.29 2.42
N ILE A 159 11.80 -4.63 2.45
CA ILE A 159 11.16 -5.41 1.38
C ILE A 159 9.68 -5.02 1.21
N PHE A 160 8.94 -4.86 2.32
CA PHE A 160 7.53 -4.50 2.34
C PHE A 160 7.32 -3.08 2.88
N SER A 161 6.56 -2.27 2.16
CA SER A 161 6.22 -0.90 2.56
C SER A 161 5.00 -0.87 3.47
N GLY A 162 5.20 -1.05 4.77
CA GLY A 162 4.23 -0.79 5.85
C GLY A 162 2.78 -1.22 5.60
N GLY A 163 2.42 -2.44 6.04
CA GLY A 163 1.05 -2.95 5.98
C GLY A 163 0.98 -4.47 6.19
N LEU A 164 -0.24 -5.01 6.26
CA LEU A 164 -0.48 -6.45 6.23
C LEU A 164 -0.07 -7.00 4.87
N VAL A 165 0.81 -8.01 4.86
CA VAL A 165 1.13 -8.71 3.61
C VAL A 165 -0.11 -9.50 3.20
N ALA A 166 -0.52 -9.42 1.93
CA ALA A 166 -1.66 -10.18 1.38
C ALA A 166 -1.38 -11.70 1.26
N GLY A 167 -0.22 -12.15 1.73
CA GLY A 167 0.45 -13.38 1.36
C GLY A 167 1.63 -13.08 0.42
N ALA A 168 2.80 -13.67 0.68
CA ALA A 168 3.95 -13.51 -0.20
C ALA A 168 4.87 -14.73 -0.18
N GLU A 169 5.50 -15.00 -1.32
CA GLU A 169 6.56 -15.98 -1.49
C GLU A 169 7.80 -15.26 -2.03
N LEU A 170 8.94 -15.45 -1.39
CA LEU A 170 10.19 -14.75 -1.65
C LEU A 170 11.33 -15.74 -1.89
N LEU A 171 12.23 -15.40 -2.80
CA LEU A 171 13.53 -16.06 -2.94
C LEU A 171 14.62 -14.98 -3.04
N VAL A 172 15.61 -15.03 -2.14
CA VAL A 172 16.76 -14.12 -2.18
C VAL A 172 17.70 -14.57 -3.31
N LEU A 173 17.83 -13.76 -4.35
CA LEU A 173 18.64 -14.04 -5.54
C LEU A 173 20.07 -13.52 -5.43
N GLY A 174 20.26 -12.47 -4.63
CA GLY A 174 21.55 -11.84 -4.38
C GLY A 174 21.53 -11.08 -3.07
N GLY A 175 22.70 -10.90 -2.46
CA GLY A 175 22.85 -10.19 -1.20
C GLY A 175 22.28 -10.96 0.00
N GLU A 176 21.73 -10.19 0.94
CA GLU A 176 21.17 -10.71 2.20
C GLU A 176 20.00 -9.81 2.60
N ILE A 177 18.93 -10.43 3.09
CA ILE A 177 17.84 -9.73 3.77
C ILE A 177 17.95 -10.01 5.26
N THR A 178 17.55 -9.05 6.10
CA THR A 178 17.68 -9.18 7.55
C THR A 178 16.36 -8.88 8.22
N GLU A 179 16.02 -9.57 9.31
CA GLU A 179 14.85 -9.28 10.14
C GLU A 179 15.16 -9.54 11.62
N ALA A 180 14.21 -9.27 12.53
CA ALA A 180 14.39 -9.49 13.97
C ALA A 180 14.77 -10.95 14.33
N ALA A 181 14.28 -11.93 13.57
CA ALA A 181 14.56 -13.34 13.81
C ALA A 181 15.88 -13.84 13.18
N GLY A 182 16.54 -13.07 12.31
CA GLY A 182 17.82 -13.47 11.72
C GLY A 182 18.14 -12.84 10.37
N ASN A 183 19.23 -13.30 9.77
CA ASN A 183 19.69 -12.90 8.45
C ASN A 183 19.47 -14.04 7.46
N TYR A 184 19.00 -13.72 6.27
CA TYR A 184 18.68 -14.68 5.22
C TYR A 184 19.50 -14.36 3.96
N PRO A 185 20.59 -15.10 3.69
CA PRO A 185 21.46 -14.87 2.55
C PRO A 185 20.82 -15.34 1.23
N THR A 186 21.50 -15.09 0.11
CA THR A 186 21.18 -15.66 -1.21
C THR A 186 20.83 -17.15 -1.13
N GLY A 187 19.74 -17.53 -1.80
CA GLY A 187 19.16 -18.87 -1.80
C GLY A 187 18.16 -19.11 -0.67
N SER A 188 17.97 -18.16 0.24
CA SER A 188 16.90 -18.29 1.23
C SER A 188 15.52 -18.14 0.59
N TRP A 189 14.65 -19.09 0.86
CA TRP A 189 13.25 -19.07 0.44
C TRP A 189 12.34 -18.83 1.64
N LEU A 190 11.36 -17.95 1.48
CA LEU A 190 10.40 -17.59 2.52
C LEU A 190 9.00 -17.62 1.95
N ARG A 191 8.05 -18.14 2.73
CA ARG A 191 6.61 -17.95 2.49
C ARG A 191 5.93 -17.36 3.71
N LEU A 192 5.11 -16.36 3.44
CA LEU A 192 4.50 -15.46 4.41
C LEU A 192 2.97 -15.56 4.27
N PRO A 193 2.24 -15.89 5.35
CA PRO A 193 0.78 -15.87 5.38
C PRO A 193 0.21 -14.49 5.10
N ALA A 194 -1.04 -14.47 4.64
CA ALA A 194 -1.83 -13.24 4.59
C ALA A 194 -2.08 -12.71 6.01
N GLY A 195 -2.10 -11.39 6.17
CA GLY A 195 -2.35 -10.76 7.46
C GLY A 195 -1.15 -10.77 8.41
N LEU A 196 0.00 -11.29 8.00
CA LEU A 196 1.24 -11.06 8.74
C LEU A 196 1.70 -9.63 8.46
N LEU A 197 1.80 -8.84 9.54
CA LEU A 197 2.65 -7.68 9.52
C LEU A 197 4.07 -8.22 9.49
N LEU A 198 4.84 -7.82 8.49
CA LEU A 198 6.27 -8.03 8.56
C LEU A 198 6.90 -6.71 8.90
N ASN A 199 7.70 -6.76 9.96
CA ASN A 199 8.69 -5.73 10.18
C ASN A 199 9.59 -5.62 8.98
N TRP A 200 10.16 -4.41 8.86
CA TRP A 200 11.11 -4.02 7.85
C TRP A 200 12.16 -5.11 7.78
N CYS A 201 12.19 -5.87 6.69
CA CYS A 201 13.31 -6.75 6.42
C CYS A 201 14.32 -5.92 5.63
N PRO A 202 15.27 -5.17 6.25
CA PRO A 202 16.17 -4.37 5.48
C PRO A 202 17.06 -5.27 4.63
N ALA A 203 17.17 -4.88 3.37
CA ALA A 203 18.17 -5.40 2.46
C ALA A 203 19.57 -4.90 2.87
N ARG A 204 20.58 -5.75 2.72
CA ARG A 204 21.98 -5.30 2.62
C ARG A 204 22.27 -4.81 1.20
N PRO A 205 23.34 -4.00 0.98
CA PRO A 205 23.67 -3.53 -0.36
C PRO A 205 23.75 -4.67 -1.38
N GLY A 206 23.05 -4.55 -2.51
CA GLY A 206 23.03 -5.55 -3.57
C GLY A 206 22.00 -6.68 -3.36
N ALA A 207 21.02 -6.50 -2.47
CA ALA A 207 19.94 -7.47 -2.33
C ALA A 207 19.05 -7.48 -3.57
N ALA A 208 18.97 -8.64 -4.22
CA ALA A 208 18.04 -8.92 -5.29
C ALA A 208 17.08 -10.02 -4.83
N LEU A 209 15.79 -9.84 -5.09
CA LEU A 209 14.75 -10.78 -4.66
C LEU A 209 13.78 -11.06 -5.78
N TYR A 210 13.36 -12.33 -5.87
CA TYR A 210 12.11 -12.71 -6.48
C TYR A 210 11.00 -12.53 -5.45
N GLN A 211 9.86 -11.98 -5.87
CA GLN A 211 8.66 -11.84 -5.05
C GLN A 211 7.42 -12.22 -5.86
N ASN A 212 6.63 -13.15 -5.32
CA ASN A 212 5.27 -13.43 -5.75
C ASN A 212 4.30 -13.08 -4.62
N ARG A 213 3.37 -12.17 -4.90
CA ARG A 213 2.29 -11.79 -3.98
C ARG A 213 0.99 -12.31 -4.53
N SER A 214 0.39 -13.25 -3.83
CA SER A 214 -0.98 -13.68 -4.10
C SER A 214 -1.93 -12.76 -3.36
N PHE A 215 -2.86 -12.15 -4.09
CA PHE A 215 -3.98 -11.45 -3.49
C PHE A 215 -5.06 -12.52 -3.30
N GLY A 216 -5.55 -12.71 -2.06
CA GLY A 216 -6.43 -13.84 -1.72
C GLY A 216 -7.50 -14.11 -2.78
N ARG A 217 -7.77 -15.40 -3.05
CA ARG A 217 -8.78 -15.85 -4.03
C ARG A 217 -10.08 -15.06 -3.87
N ALA A 218 -10.30 -14.06 -4.73
CA ALA A 218 -11.64 -13.78 -5.18
C ALA A 218 -12.02 -15.00 -6.01
N GLU A 219 -13.05 -15.74 -5.60
CA GLU A 219 -13.56 -16.86 -6.38
C GLU A 219 -13.78 -16.43 -7.85
N ASN A 220 -13.21 -17.21 -8.77
CA ASN A 220 -13.31 -17.16 -10.24
C ASN A 220 -14.18 -16.06 -10.85
N ILE A 221 -13.57 -15.14 -11.62
CA ILE A 221 -14.27 -14.44 -12.69
C ILE A 221 -13.32 -14.32 -13.89
N GLY A 222 -13.62 -15.10 -14.94
CA GLY A 222 -12.79 -15.25 -16.13
C GLY A 222 -12.56 -13.97 -16.94
N GLY A 223 -11.55 -14.05 -17.82
CA GLY A 223 -11.16 -13.00 -18.75
C GLY A 223 -12.30 -12.53 -19.66
N ASP A 224 -12.18 -11.26 -20.07
CA ASP A 224 -13.11 -10.49 -20.93
C ASP A 224 -14.54 -10.24 -20.43
N ALA A 225 -14.95 -10.80 -19.29
CA ALA A 225 -16.25 -10.46 -18.70
C ALA A 225 -16.21 -9.10 -18.00
N MET A 226 -16.89 -8.11 -18.57
CA MET A 226 -17.19 -6.83 -17.93
C MET A 226 -17.82 -7.07 -16.55
N LYS A 227 -17.17 -6.63 -15.47
CA LYS A 227 -17.75 -6.72 -14.12
C LYS A 227 -18.95 -5.77 -14.03
N GLN A 228 -20.11 -6.25 -13.60
CA GLN A 228 -21.29 -5.41 -13.36
C GLN A 228 -21.52 -5.27 -11.86
N VAL A 229 -21.69 -4.03 -11.39
CA VAL A 229 -22.02 -3.71 -10.00
C VAL A 229 -23.06 -2.58 -9.94
N GLN A 230 -23.74 -2.40 -8.80
CA GLN A 230 -24.60 -1.22 -8.63
C GLN A 230 -23.74 0.02 -8.39
N VAL A 231 -22.74 -0.08 -7.50
CA VAL A 231 -21.87 1.06 -7.15
C VAL A 231 -20.39 0.72 -7.35
N ALA A 232 -19.69 1.50 -8.18
CA ALA A 232 -18.23 1.48 -8.22
C ALA A 232 -17.66 2.58 -7.32
N ILE A 233 -16.74 2.23 -6.43
CA ILE A 233 -16.05 3.18 -5.54
C ILE A 233 -14.62 3.36 -6.04
N VAL A 234 -14.24 4.59 -6.39
CA VAL A 234 -12.89 4.91 -6.84
C VAL A 234 -12.10 5.51 -5.68
N GLY A 235 -11.13 4.77 -5.17
CA GLY A 235 -10.27 5.14 -4.04
C GLY A 235 -10.57 4.34 -2.76
N GLY A 236 -9.54 3.68 -2.25
CA GLY A 236 -9.52 2.90 -1.01
C GLY A 236 -9.07 3.68 0.21
N GLY A 237 -9.25 5.00 0.23
CA GLY A 237 -9.08 5.82 1.45
C GLY A 237 -10.19 5.56 2.48
N LEU A 238 -10.14 6.25 3.62
CA LEU A 238 -11.15 6.11 4.69
C LEU A 238 -12.59 6.30 4.19
N SER A 239 -12.83 7.32 3.35
CA SER A 239 -14.15 7.58 2.79
C SER A 239 -14.65 6.40 1.94
N GLY A 240 -13.81 5.86 1.06
CA GLY A 240 -14.19 4.74 0.18
C GLY A 240 -14.44 3.45 0.96
N LEU A 241 -13.59 3.13 1.94
CA LEU A 241 -13.80 1.97 2.81
C LEU A 241 -15.07 2.11 3.67
N TYR A 242 -15.33 3.29 4.20
CA TYR A 242 -16.53 3.53 5.00
C TYR A 242 -17.80 3.49 4.13
N ALA A 243 -17.77 4.05 2.92
CA ALA A 243 -18.86 3.90 1.95
C ALA A 243 -19.09 2.45 1.56
N ALA A 244 -18.03 1.68 1.32
CA ALA A 244 -18.11 0.23 1.08
C ALA A 244 -18.77 -0.49 2.26
N ALA A 245 -18.42 -0.13 3.50
CA ALA A 245 -19.01 -0.74 4.70
C ALA A 245 -20.51 -0.45 4.81
N LEU A 246 -20.94 0.78 4.50
CA LEU A 246 -22.36 1.15 4.47
C LEU A 246 -23.12 0.40 3.37
N LEU A 247 -22.55 0.29 2.17
CA LEU A 247 -23.14 -0.44 1.05
C LEU A 247 -23.23 -1.94 1.33
N GLU A 248 -22.19 -2.53 1.91
CA GLU A 248 -22.17 -3.96 2.27
C GLU A 248 -23.22 -4.27 3.34
N GLN A 249 -23.33 -3.44 4.38
CA GLN A 249 -24.35 -3.57 5.42
C GLN A 249 -25.77 -3.47 4.82
N ALA A 250 -25.95 -2.63 3.80
CA ALA A 250 -27.23 -2.47 3.11
C ALA A 250 -27.52 -3.57 2.06
N GLY A 251 -26.60 -4.53 1.86
CA GLY A 251 -26.75 -5.56 0.83
C GLY A 251 -26.66 -5.04 -0.61
N VAL A 252 -26.05 -3.87 -0.81
CA VAL A 252 -25.86 -3.26 -2.13
C VAL A 252 -24.59 -3.84 -2.76
N ASP A 253 -24.66 -4.19 -4.04
CA ASP A 253 -23.50 -4.71 -4.74
C ASP A 253 -22.53 -3.60 -5.14
N TYR A 254 -21.25 -3.80 -4.87
CA TYR A 254 -20.24 -2.78 -5.09
C TYR A 254 -18.87 -3.39 -5.41
N LEU A 255 -18.03 -2.57 -6.05
CA LEU A 255 -16.61 -2.84 -6.22
C LEU A 255 -15.81 -1.60 -5.86
N LEU A 256 -14.85 -1.74 -4.94
CA LEU A 256 -13.88 -0.70 -4.61
C LEU A 256 -12.62 -0.90 -5.44
N ILE A 257 -12.15 0.16 -6.09
CA ILE A 257 -10.97 0.17 -6.97
C ILE A 257 -9.96 1.18 -6.43
N GLU A 258 -8.77 0.71 -6.05
CA GLU A 258 -7.68 1.51 -5.49
C GLU A 258 -6.41 1.39 -6.34
N GLY A 259 -5.81 2.54 -6.67
CA GLY A 259 -4.60 2.62 -7.49
C GLY A 259 -3.34 2.11 -6.80
N ARG A 260 -3.28 2.18 -5.46
CA ARG A 260 -2.18 1.65 -4.65
C ARG A 260 -2.35 0.17 -4.36
N GLU A 261 -1.26 -0.46 -3.93
CA GLU A 261 -1.23 -1.85 -3.49
C GLU A 261 -2.00 -2.09 -2.17
N GLN A 262 -2.43 -1.03 -1.49
CA GLN A 262 -3.11 -1.10 -0.21
C GLN A 262 -4.08 0.06 -0.01
N ALA A 263 -5.08 -0.16 0.86
CA ALA A 263 -6.03 0.86 1.29
C ALA A 263 -5.35 1.95 2.15
N GLY A 264 -6.11 2.98 2.52
CA GLY A 264 -5.81 3.99 3.53
C GLY A 264 -5.57 5.40 3.02
N GLY A 265 -5.16 5.57 1.76
CA GLY A 265 -4.93 6.89 1.15
C GLY A 265 -4.01 7.77 2.01
N ARG A 266 -4.54 8.88 2.52
CA ARG A 266 -3.83 9.85 3.38
C ARG A 266 -3.67 9.42 4.84
N ILE A 267 -4.13 8.22 5.21
CA ILE A 267 -3.87 7.59 6.51
C ILE A 267 -2.79 6.53 6.32
N GLN A 268 -1.58 6.91 6.70
CA GLN A 268 -0.39 6.07 6.66
C GLN A 268 0.31 6.13 8.01
N SER A 269 0.69 4.96 8.54
CA SER A 269 1.47 4.83 9.77
C SER A 269 2.62 3.85 9.52
N LEU A 270 3.78 4.08 10.13
CA LEU A 270 4.94 3.19 10.05
C LEU A 270 5.34 2.66 11.43
N HIS A 271 5.89 1.45 11.44
CA HIS A 271 6.33 0.75 12.64
C HIS A 271 7.77 1.09 13.00
N ALA A 272 8.05 1.30 14.28
CA ALA A 272 9.42 1.35 14.81
C ALA A 272 9.81 0.01 15.46
N GLY A 273 9.94 -1.03 14.63
CA GLY A 273 10.39 -2.37 15.04
C GLY A 273 9.35 -3.24 15.74
N ASP A 274 8.48 -2.71 16.60
CA ASP A 274 7.36 -3.46 17.19
C ASP A 274 6.06 -3.21 16.42
N GLU A 275 5.32 -4.27 16.09
CA GLU A 275 4.04 -4.20 15.39
C GLU A 275 2.98 -3.38 16.14
N THR A 276 3.10 -3.30 17.46
CA THR A 276 2.17 -2.50 18.29
C THR A 276 2.51 -1.01 18.32
N GLN A 277 3.70 -0.61 17.84
CA GLN A 277 4.21 0.75 17.93
C GLN A 277 4.25 1.41 16.54
N ARG A 278 3.18 2.14 16.21
CA ARG A 278 3.03 2.83 14.94
C ARG A 278 3.01 4.34 15.11
N PHE A 279 3.63 5.04 14.16
CA PHE A 279 3.65 6.49 14.09
C PHE A 279 3.03 6.97 12.79
N ASP A 280 2.07 7.90 12.90
CA ASP A 280 1.32 8.41 11.76
C ASP A 280 2.18 9.36 10.90
N LEU A 281 2.31 9.06 9.61
CA LEU A 281 2.93 9.92 8.59
C LEU A 281 1.91 10.76 7.82
N GLY A 282 0.64 10.36 7.89
CA GLY A 282 -0.49 11.11 7.36
C GLY A 282 -1.35 11.73 8.46
N ALA A 283 -2.66 11.63 8.30
CA ALA A 283 -3.61 12.17 9.26
C ALA A 283 -3.45 11.52 10.65
N THR A 284 -3.37 12.35 11.69
CA THR A 284 -2.98 11.94 13.06
C THR A 284 -4.06 12.23 14.10
N TRP A 285 -4.68 13.41 14.03
CA TRP A 285 -5.55 13.91 15.09
C TRP A 285 -7.03 13.74 14.79
N VAL A 286 -7.81 13.53 15.84
CA VAL A 286 -9.28 13.54 15.86
C VAL A 286 -9.79 14.35 17.05
N TRP A 287 -10.99 14.93 16.93
CA TRP A 287 -11.64 15.71 17.98
C TRP A 287 -13.03 15.15 18.29
N PRO A 288 -13.12 14.08 19.11
CA PRO A 288 -14.38 13.35 19.34
C PRO A 288 -15.53 14.21 19.86
N ALA A 289 -15.22 15.28 20.59
CA ALA A 289 -16.20 16.22 21.15
C ALA A 289 -17.03 16.95 20.07
N PHE A 290 -16.48 17.17 18.88
CA PHE A 290 -17.16 17.84 17.77
C PHE A 290 -17.41 16.92 16.57
N GLN A 291 -16.58 15.89 16.42
CA GLN A 291 -16.61 14.94 15.30
C GLN A 291 -17.41 13.70 15.71
N THR A 292 -18.68 13.89 16.06
CA THR A 292 -19.51 12.87 16.73
C THR A 292 -19.70 11.58 15.92
N GLN A 293 -19.89 11.68 14.59
CA GLN A 293 -20.00 10.50 13.72
C GLN A 293 -18.70 9.67 13.71
N LEU A 294 -17.55 10.34 13.61
CA LEU A 294 -16.25 9.68 13.67
C LEU A 294 -16.03 9.05 15.06
N ALA A 295 -16.40 9.76 16.13
CA ALA A 295 -16.31 9.23 17.49
C ALA A 295 -17.14 7.95 17.69
N GLN A 296 -18.36 7.94 17.16
CA GLN A 296 -19.23 6.75 17.18
C GLN A 296 -18.61 5.58 16.43
N LEU A 297 -18.07 5.82 15.22
CA LEU A 297 -17.40 4.78 14.45
C LEU A 297 -16.17 4.20 15.18
N LEU A 298 -15.33 5.07 15.76
CA LEU A 298 -14.16 4.65 16.53
C LEU A 298 -14.56 3.78 17.73
N GLN A 299 -15.63 4.16 18.43
CA GLN A 299 -16.18 3.38 19.53
C GLN A 299 -16.71 2.01 19.06
N GLN A 300 -17.46 1.98 17.95
CA GLN A 300 -18.01 0.74 17.39
C GLN A 300 -16.89 -0.23 16.97
N LEU A 301 -15.81 0.28 16.39
CA LEU A 301 -14.66 -0.53 15.97
C LEU A 301 -13.72 -0.96 17.11
N ASP A 302 -14.07 -0.60 18.35
CA ASP A 302 -13.26 -0.84 19.55
C ASP A 302 -11.85 -0.25 19.40
N ILE A 303 -11.80 1.03 18.98
CA ILE A 303 -10.56 1.78 18.80
C ILE A 303 -10.35 2.71 19.98
N GLU A 304 -9.31 2.40 20.77
CA GLU A 304 -8.88 3.21 21.88
C GLU A 304 -8.23 4.52 21.42
N LEU A 305 -8.55 5.61 22.14
CA LEU A 305 -8.01 6.94 21.90
C LEU A 305 -7.15 7.39 23.08
N ILE A 306 -6.08 8.13 22.76
CA ILE A 306 -5.20 8.78 23.72
C ILE A 306 -5.17 10.29 23.44
N ALA A 307 -5.13 11.10 24.50
CA ALA A 307 -4.97 12.55 24.35
C ALA A 307 -3.60 12.89 23.75
N GLN A 308 -3.55 13.95 22.96
CA GLN A 308 -2.29 14.55 22.56
C GLN A 308 -1.54 15.03 23.81
N GLU A 309 -0.26 14.64 23.94
CA GLU A 309 0.56 15.15 25.03
C GLU A 309 0.91 16.61 24.72
N GLU A 310 0.55 17.49 25.64
CA GLU A 310 0.77 18.93 25.56
C GLU A 310 1.27 19.50 26.91
N GLN A 311 1.52 18.64 27.93
CA GLN A 311 1.97 19.10 29.24
C GLN A 311 3.45 19.50 29.22
N GLY A 312 3.74 20.69 29.75
CA GLY A 312 5.09 21.26 29.83
C GLY A 312 5.22 22.52 28.98
N ASP A 313 6.44 23.04 28.89
CA ASP A 313 6.73 24.22 28.09
C ASP A 313 6.88 23.85 26.60
N MET A 314 6.27 24.67 25.73
CA MET A 314 6.54 24.71 24.30
C MET A 314 7.81 25.54 24.03
N LEU A 315 8.59 25.15 23.03
CA LEU A 315 9.72 25.92 22.52
C LEU A 315 9.32 26.82 21.34
N LEU A 316 9.81 28.06 21.33
CA LEU A 316 9.64 28.99 20.23
C LEU A 316 10.99 29.52 19.75
N GLU A 317 11.28 29.28 18.48
CA GLU A 317 12.49 29.75 17.80
C GLU A 317 12.13 30.71 16.65
N ARG A 318 12.46 31.99 16.81
CA ARG A 318 12.08 33.05 15.85
C ARG A 318 13.12 33.36 14.78
N GLY A 319 14.37 32.90 14.94
CA GLY A 319 15.45 33.17 13.99
C GLY A 319 16.82 32.66 14.46
N LEU A 320 17.77 32.51 13.55
CA LEU A 320 19.09 31.85 13.76
C LEU A 320 19.94 32.45 14.88
N HIS A 321 19.75 33.74 15.17
CA HIS A 321 20.54 34.48 16.17
C HIS A 321 19.71 34.94 17.36
N GLN A 322 18.47 34.49 17.47
CA GLN A 322 17.61 34.77 18.61
C GLN A 322 17.62 33.56 19.56
N PRO A 323 17.64 33.80 20.88
CA PRO A 323 17.56 32.70 21.84
C PRO A 323 16.21 31.98 21.71
N ILE A 324 16.25 30.65 21.83
CA ILE A 324 15.04 29.83 21.93
C ILE A 324 14.34 30.20 23.23
N SER A 325 13.04 30.49 23.15
CA SER A 325 12.21 30.87 24.29
C SER A 325 11.26 29.76 24.69
N ARG A 326 11.03 29.60 26.00
CA ARG A 326 10.04 28.68 26.56
C ARG A 326 8.74 29.43 26.85
N HIS A 327 7.62 28.84 26.49
CA HIS A 327 6.28 29.36 26.78
C HIS A 327 5.46 28.22 27.38
N PRO A 328 4.51 28.50 28.29
CA PRO A 328 3.56 27.48 28.73
C PRO A 328 2.90 26.83 27.51
N GLY A 329 2.89 25.49 27.47
CA GLY A 329 2.23 24.73 26.40
C GLY A 329 0.76 25.11 26.27
N TYR A 330 0.24 25.04 25.05
CA TYR A 330 -1.17 25.30 24.79
C TYR A 330 -1.94 23.98 24.84
N VAL A 331 -2.55 23.67 26.00
CA VAL A 331 -3.40 22.48 26.12
C VAL A 331 -4.72 22.74 25.40
N SER A 332 -4.97 22.00 24.34
CA SER A 332 -6.16 22.10 23.51
C SER A 332 -7.41 21.78 24.35
N SER A 333 -8.45 22.60 24.26
CA SER A 333 -9.74 22.36 24.92
C SER A 333 -10.91 22.54 23.93
N PRO A 334 -11.66 21.47 23.60
CA PRO A 334 -11.44 20.08 24.02
C PRO A 334 -10.15 19.49 23.43
N PRO A 335 -9.59 18.45 24.06
CA PRO A 335 -8.30 17.89 23.66
C PRO A 335 -8.37 17.32 22.25
N SER A 336 -7.29 17.48 21.50
CA SER A 336 -7.03 16.66 20.33
C SER A 336 -6.66 15.25 20.80
N MET A 337 -7.15 14.25 20.08
CA MET A 337 -6.94 12.84 20.39
C MET A 337 -6.21 12.15 19.24
N ARG A 338 -5.52 11.06 19.55
CA ARG A 338 -4.88 10.16 18.59
C ARG A 338 -5.36 8.73 18.82
N VAL A 339 -5.23 7.88 17.81
CA VAL A 339 -5.53 6.46 17.93
C VAL A 339 -4.35 5.73 18.56
N VAL A 340 -4.61 4.93 19.61
CA VAL A 340 -3.59 4.05 20.19
C VAL A 340 -3.18 3.00 19.16
N GLY A 341 -1.88 2.91 18.88
CA GLY A 341 -1.36 2.07 17.79
C GLY A 341 -1.49 2.68 16.39
N GLY A 342 -1.72 4.00 16.28
CA GLY A 342 -1.72 4.74 15.02
C GLY A 342 -3.02 4.66 14.23
N MET A 343 -3.30 5.72 13.46
CA MET A 343 -4.54 5.91 12.71
C MET A 343 -4.79 4.80 11.67
N ARG A 344 -3.74 4.10 11.22
CA ARG A 344 -3.87 2.93 10.33
C ARG A 344 -4.81 1.85 10.87
N ARG A 345 -4.95 1.70 12.19
CA ARG A 345 -5.88 0.72 12.79
C ARG A 345 -7.34 0.96 12.37
N LEU A 346 -7.74 2.22 12.15
CA LEU A 346 -9.07 2.54 11.64
C LEU A 346 -9.30 1.94 10.25
N ILE A 347 -8.30 2.06 9.36
CA ILE A 347 -8.34 1.49 8.01
C ILE A 347 -8.43 -0.03 8.07
N GLU A 348 -7.59 -0.67 8.88
CA GLU A 348 -7.55 -2.13 9.02
C GLU A 348 -8.86 -2.69 9.58
N LYS A 349 -9.38 -2.07 10.65
CA LYS A 349 -10.64 -2.48 11.28
C LYS A 349 -11.82 -2.37 10.32
N LEU A 350 -11.87 -1.33 9.49
CA LEU A 350 -12.90 -1.22 8.44
C LEU A 350 -12.68 -2.27 7.36
N GLN A 351 -11.48 -2.39 6.82
CA GLN A 351 -11.16 -3.32 5.74
C GLN A 351 -11.45 -4.78 6.13
N HIS A 352 -11.15 -5.20 7.36
CA HIS A 352 -11.42 -6.56 7.85
C HIS A 352 -12.90 -6.93 7.90
N ARG A 353 -13.80 -5.94 7.90
CA ARG A 353 -15.25 -6.15 7.88
C ARG A 353 -15.82 -6.25 6.47
N LEU A 354 -15.00 -5.97 5.45
CA LEU A 354 -15.42 -5.98 4.06
C LEU A 354 -15.10 -7.32 3.41
N ASN A 355 -15.91 -7.73 2.43
CA ASN A 355 -15.56 -8.87 1.58
C ASN A 355 -14.30 -8.55 0.75
N PRO A 356 -13.17 -9.29 0.92
CA PRO A 356 -11.94 -9.04 0.18
C PRO A 356 -12.10 -9.14 -1.34
N ALA A 357 -13.03 -9.96 -1.85
CA ALA A 357 -13.29 -10.10 -3.28
C ALA A 357 -13.88 -8.83 -3.93
N LYS A 358 -14.42 -7.91 -3.12
CA LYS A 358 -14.95 -6.61 -3.56
C LYS A 358 -13.92 -5.48 -3.47
N LEU A 359 -12.68 -5.77 -3.06
CA LEU A 359 -11.59 -4.80 -2.92
C LEU A 359 -10.52 -5.07 -3.97
N LEU A 360 -10.39 -4.18 -4.94
CA LEU A 360 -9.44 -4.29 -6.03
C LEU A 360 -8.30 -3.27 -5.85
N PHE A 361 -7.13 -3.76 -5.47
CA PHE A 361 -5.92 -2.94 -5.29
C PHE A 361 -5.02 -2.98 -6.54
N SER A 362 -4.09 -2.04 -6.64
CA SER A 362 -3.16 -1.90 -7.78
C SER A 362 -3.86 -1.68 -9.13
N HIS A 363 -5.04 -1.05 -9.11
CA HIS A 363 -5.83 -0.75 -10.30
C HIS A 363 -6.18 0.74 -10.31
N LEU A 364 -5.52 1.52 -11.15
CA LEU A 364 -5.76 2.95 -11.30
C LEU A 364 -6.90 3.18 -12.28
N VAL A 365 -8.01 3.78 -11.85
CA VAL A 365 -9.07 4.20 -12.78
C VAL A 365 -8.53 5.33 -13.67
N THR A 366 -8.46 5.08 -14.98
CA THR A 366 -7.93 6.02 -15.97
C THR A 366 -9.03 6.67 -16.81
N GLN A 367 -10.18 6.02 -16.92
CA GLN A 367 -11.32 6.52 -17.70
C GLN A 367 -12.66 6.18 -17.03
N ILE A 368 -13.61 7.10 -17.14
CA ILE A 368 -15.01 6.90 -16.78
C ILE A 368 -15.87 7.38 -17.96
N ALA A 369 -16.66 6.47 -18.54
CA ALA A 369 -17.53 6.76 -19.68
C ALA A 369 -19.00 6.52 -19.30
N ALA A 370 -19.91 7.39 -19.73
CA ALA A 370 -21.34 7.22 -19.52
C ALA A 370 -22.11 7.24 -20.84
N ASN A 371 -23.10 6.36 -20.94
CA ASN A 371 -24.01 6.26 -22.09
C ASN A 371 -25.45 6.08 -21.58
N ALA A 372 -26.43 5.70 -22.42
CA ALA A 372 -27.80 5.50 -21.93
C ALA A 372 -27.92 4.35 -20.91
N GLU A 373 -27.08 3.32 -21.01
CA GLU A 373 -27.15 2.04 -20.28
C GLU A 373 -26.48 2.08 -18.90
N GLY A 374 -25.55 3.00 -18.65
CA GLY A 374 -24.92 3.17 -17.35
C GLY A 374 -23.59 3.91 -17.42
N VAL A 375 -22.68 3.57 -16.49
CA VAL A 375 -21.32 4.10 -16.41
C VAL A 375 -20.32 2.95 -16.53
N GLN A 376 -19.35 3.09 -17.42
CA GLN A 376 -18.22 2.16 -17.56
C GLN A 376 -16.94 2.83 -17.06
N LEU A 377 -16.21 2.14 -16.18
CA LEU A 377 -14.89 2.52 -15.70
C LEU A 377 -13.84 1.63 -16.36
N THR A 378 -12.74 2.24 -16.77
CA THR A 378 -11.51 1.53 -17.16
C THR A 378 -10.47 1.74 -16.08
N ALA A 379 -9.99 0.65 -15.50
CA ALA A 379 -8.90 0.66 -14.52
C ALA A 379 -7.67 -0.05 -15.09
N GLN A 380 -6.49 0.45 -14.78
CA GLN A 380 -5.22 -0.07 -15.29
C GLN A 380 -4.27 -0.48 -14.18
N THR A 381 -3.60 -1.61 -14.37
CA THR A 381 -2.51 -2.03 -13.50
C THR A 381 -1.23 -1.23 -13.82
N PRO A 382 -0.19 -1.24 -12.95
CA PRO A 382 1.12 -0.65 -13.26
C PRO A 382 1.81 -1.22 -14.52
N LEU A 383 1.32 -2.35 -15.03
CA LEU A 383 1.78 -3.00 -16.27
C LEU A 383 0.96 -2.61 -17.51
N GLY A 384 -0.11 -1.83 -17.35
CA GLY A 384 -0.95 -1.37 -18.45
C GLY A 384 -2.08 -2.32 -18.82
N GLU A 385 -2.29 -3.41 -18.06
CA GLU A 385 -3.44 -4.29 -18.23
C GLU A 385 -4.69 -3.53 -17.82
N SER A 386 -5.75 -3.65 -18.63
CA SER A 386 -6.98 -2.89 -18.44
C SER A 386 -8.12 -3.80 -17.97
N LEU A 387 -8.84 -3.36 -16.94
CA LEU A 387 -10.09 -3.95 -16.47
C LEU A 387 -11.24 -2.99 -16.77
N SER A 388 -12.35 -3.51 -17.30
CA SER A 388 -13.60 -2.76 -17.48
C SER A 388 -14.64 -3.15 -16.43
N VAL A 389 -15.25 -2.14 -15.82
CA VAL A 389 -16.31 -2.28 -14.81
C VAL A 389 -17.51 -1.45 -15.24
N HIS A 390 -18.69 -2.03 -15.29
CA HIS A 390 -19.96 -1.33 -15.48
C HIS A 390 -20.63 -1.11 -14.12
N ALA A 391 -21.10 0.11 -13.90
CA ALA A 391 -21.77 0.54 -12.68
C ALA A 391 -22.99 1.42 -12.99
N GLU A 392 -23.99 1.35 -12.12
CA GLU A 392 -25.14 2.28 -12.17
C GLU A 392 -24.75 3.65 -11.61
N GLN A 393 -23.98 3.64 -10.51
CA GLN A 393 -23.42 4.83 -9.89
C GLN A 393 -21.92 4.69 -9.60
N VAL A 394 -21.22 5.82 -9.60
CA VAL A 394 -19.80 5.92 -9.26
C VAL A 394 -19.61 6.89 -8.10
N PHE A 395 -18.97 6.39 -7.04
CA PHE A 395 -18.53 7.15 -5.89
C PHE A 395 -17.05 7.48 -6.02
N LEU A 396 -16.72 8.75 -6.13
CA LEU A 396 -15.35 9.26 -6.17
C LEU A 396 -14.88 9.53 -4.73
N ALA A 397 -14.08 8.61 -4.18
CA ALA A 397 -13.51 8.68 -2.84
C ALA A 397 -12.06 9.19 -2.83
N LEU A 398 -11.71 10.03 -3.81
CA LEU A 398 -10.42 10.70 -3.98
C LEU A 398 -10.60 12.23 -4.06
N PRO A 399 -9.56 13.03 -3.78
CA PRO A 399 -9.63 14.50 -3.88
C PRO A 399 -10.17 14.99 -5.23
N PRO A 400 -10.95 16.09 -5.28
CA PRO A 400 -11.57 16.59 -6.51
C PRO A 400 -10.57 16.90 -7.62
N ALA A 401 -9.42 17.49 -7.31
CA ALA A 401 -8.36 17.76 -8.29
C ALA A 401 -7.79 16.48 -8.93
N LEU A 402 -7.71 15.38 -8.15
CA LEU A 402 -7.30 14.08 -8.70
C LEU A 402 -8.44 13.43 -9.50
N ALA A 403 -9.69 13.61 -9.07
CA ALA A 403 -10.85 13.12 -9.80
C ALA A 403 -10.98 13.77 -11.17
N GLU A 404 -10.74 15.09 -11.28
CA GLU A 404 -10.74 15.81 -12.55
C GLU A 404 -9.71 15.28 -13.55
N GLY A 405 -8.57 14.79 -13.07
CA GLY A 405 -7.54 14.17 -13.91
C GLY A 405 -7.92 12.83 -14.55
N ILE A 406 -9.10 12.26 -14.22
CA ILE A 406 -9.63 11.06 -14.88
C ILE A 406 -10.23 11.45 -16.24
N ASN A 407 -10.04 10.62 -17.26
CA ASN A 407 -10.63 10.86 -18.57
C ASN A 407 -12.15 10.58 -18.56
N PHE A 408 -12.98 11.62 -18.65
CA PHE A 408 -14.45 11.49 -18.72
C PHE A 408 -14.98 11.52 -20.15
N SER A 409 -15.89 10.61 -20.50
CA SER A 409 -16.57 10.57 -21.79
C SER A 409 -18.09 10.38 -21.67
N PRO A 410 -18.93 11.37 -22.02
CA PRO A 410 -18.57 12.72 -22.45
C PRO A 410 -17.89 13.52 -21.33
N GLY A 411 -17.13 14.57 -21.69
CA GLY A 411 -16.45 15.40 -20.69
C GLY A 411 -17.39 15.93 -19.60
N LEU A 412 -16.84 16.19 -18.41
CA LEU A 412 -17.57 16.86 -17.33
C LEU A 412 -18.05 18.25 -17.78
N PRO A 413 -19.17 18.77 -17.23
CA PRO A 413 -19.53 20.17 -17.43
C PRO A 413 -18.36 21.09 -17.05
N GLU A 414 -18.03 22.05 -17.91
CA GLU A 414 -16.81 22.86 -17.78
C GLU A 414 -16.70 23.57 -16.42
N ALA A 415 -17.81 24.05 -15.88
CA ALA A 415 -17.86 24.68 -14.56
C ALA A 415 -17.46 23.70 -13.43
N VAL A 416 -17.93 22.45 -13.50
CA VAL A 416 -17.62 21.40 -12.52
C VAL A 416 -16.15 20.99 -12.64
N ALA A 417 -15.66 20.75 -13.86
CA ALA A 417 -14.25 20.41 -14.09
C ALA A 417 -13.33 21.50 -13.54
N ARG A 418 -13.63 22.77 -13.84
CA ARG A 418 -12.85 23.92 -13.34
C ARG A 418 -12.90 24.02 -11.82
N GLU A 419 -14.05 23.77 -11.19
CA GLU A 419 -14.18 23.81 -9.74
C GLU A 419 -13.37 22.68 -9.07
N TRP A 420 -13.45 21.47 -9.61
CA TRP A 420 -12.69 20.31 -9.11
C TRP A 420 -11.18 20.51 -9.24
N ALA A 421 -10.71 20.96 -10.42
CA ALA A 421 -9.29 21.24 -10.67
C ALA A 421 -8.71 22.34 -9.74
N ASN A 422 -9.56 23.27 -9.28
CA ASN A 422 -9.16 24.36 -8.38
C ASN A 422 -9.40 24.05 -6.89
N THR A 423 -9.85 22.84 -6.57
CA THR A 423 -10.00 22.42 -5.17
C THR A 423 -8.72 21.71 -4.72
N GLY A 424 -7.89 22.42 -3.97
CA GLY A 424 -6.62 21.90 -3.49
C GLY A 424 -6.78 20.71 -2.52
N THR A 425 -5.86 19.75 -2.62
CA THR A 425 -5.76 18.64 -1.69
C THR A 425 -4.96 19.06 -0.47
N TRP A 426 -5.62 19.10 0.69
CA TRP A 426 -5.03 19.64 1.92
C TRP A 426 -3.71 18.97 2.33
N MET A 427 -3.58 17.66 2.14
CA MET A 427 -2.35 16.92 2.51
C MET A 427 -1.22 17.11 1.49
N ALA A 428 -1.53 17.46 0.23
CA ALA A 428 -0.59 17.43 -0.88
C ALA A 428 0.68 18.29 -0.70
N PRO A 429 0.63 19.53 -0.19
CA PRO A 429 1.84 20.34 -0.07
C PRO A 429 2.75 19.92 1.10
N HIS A 430 2.27 19.06 2.01
CA HIS A 430 2.94 18.78 3.27
C HIS A 430 3.94 17.62 3.18
N ALA A 431 5.01 17.74 3.98
CA ALA A 431 5.89 16.63 4.31
C ALA A 431 6.00 16.50 5.82
N LYS A 432 6.20 15.28 6.30
CA LYS A 432 6.26 14.95 7.72
C LYS A 432 7.51 14.13 8.02
N TYR A 433 8.22 14.53 9.07
CA TYR A 433 9.34 13.80 9.63
C TYR A 433 8.97 13.29 11.02
N VAL A 434 9.37 12.07 11.36
CA VAL A 434 9.18 11.45 12.67
C VAL A 434 10.51 10.88 13.15
N ALA A 435 10.91 11.24 14.37
CA ALA A 435 12.05 10.68 15.07
C ALA A 435 11.57 9.92 16.31
N VAL A 436 11.92 8.64 16.37
CA VAL A 436 11.55 7.74 17.46
C VAL A 436 12.72 7.57 18.40
N TYR A 437 12.46 7.52 19.71
CA TYR A 437 13.43 7.42 20.79
C TYR A 437 13.01 6.36 21.80
N SER A 438 13.98 5.86 22.56
CA SER A 438 13.73 4.89 23.63
C SER A 438 12.97 5.50 24.81
N GLN A 439 13.09 6.80 25.04
CA GLN A 439 12.49 7.54 26.16
C GLN A 439 12.11 8.96 25.73
N PRO A 440 11.03 9.56 26.30
CA PRO A 440 10.61 10.92 25.99
C PRO A 440 11.43 11.93 26.80
N PHE A 441 12.72 12.04 26.50
CA PHE A 441 13.70 12.77 27.32
C PHE A 441 13.40 14.27 27.46
N TRP A 442 12.69 14.88 26.50
CA TRP A 442 12.24 16.28 26.58
C TRP A 442 11.30 16.51 27.77
N ARG A 443 10.48 15.52 28.14
CA ARG A 443 9.57 15.63 29.29
C ARG A 443 10.33 15.77 30.62
N GLN A 444 11.50 15.14 30.73
CA GLN A 444 12.37 15.29 31.92
C GLN A 444 12.94 16.70 32.06
N GLN A 445 12.94 17.49 30.98
CA GLN A 445 13.36 18.89 30.95
C GLN A 445 12.20 19.87 31.18
N GLY A 446 11.00 19.35 31.49
CA GLY A 446 9.77 20.12 31.63
C GLY A 446 9.19 20.59 30.29
N LEU A 447 9.57 19.99 29.16
CA LEU A 447 9.09 20.37 27.82
C LEU A 447 7.95 19.46 27.37
N SER A 448 6.98 20.02 26.66
CA SER A 448 5.83 19.28 26.11
C SER A 448 6.17 18.44 24.88
N GLY A 449 7.33 18.69 24.25
CA GLY A 449 7.65 18.17 22.92
C GLY A 449 7.08 19.05 21.80
N GLU A 450 6.33 20.11 22.12
CA GLU A 450 5.87 21.10 21.16
C GLU A 450 6.97 22.12 20.84
N ALA A 451 7.17 22.42 19.56
CA ALA A 451 7.96 23.56 19.15
C ALA A 451 7.39 24.26 17.90
N ARG A 452 7.57 25.58 17.83
CA ARG A 452 7.40 26.39 16.62
C ARG A 452 8.73 27.01 16.23
N SER A 453 9.12 26.85 14.97
CA SER A 453 10.41 27.33 14.50
C SER A 453 10.34 28.02 13.15
N ALA A 454 11.00 29.18 13.05
CA ALA A 454 11.32 29.85 11.80
C ALA A 454 12.72 29.46 11.25
N VAL A 455 13.41 28.51 11.90
CA VAL A 455 14.75 28.05 11.52
C VAL A 455 14.80 26.54 11.39
N GLY A 456 15.33 26.07 10.27
CA GLY A 456 15.41 24.66 9.93
C GLY A 456 14.20 24.21 9.09
N PRO A 457 14.15 22.92 8.74
CA PRO A 457 13.14 22.40 7.83
C PRO A 457 11.74 22.31 8.44
N MET A 458 11.62 22.03 9.75
CA MET A 458 10.32 21.83 10.42
C MET A 458 9.80 23.13 11.02
N ALA A 459 8.55 23.48 10.70
CA ALA A 459 7.90 24.68 11.25
C ALA A 459 7.14 24.39 12.55
N GLU A 460 6.52 23.21 12.63
CA GLU A 460 5.73 22.77 13.78
C GLU A 460 6.18 21.37 14.18
N ILE A 461 6.46 21.17 15.46
CA ILE A 461 6.93 19.91 16.05
C ILE A 461 6.02 19.57 17.23
N HIS A 462 5.70 18.29 17.39
CA HIS A 462 4.82 17.78 18.44
C HIS A 462 5.32 16.43 18.97
N ASP A 463 4.93 16.13 20.22
CA ASP A 463 5.08 14.81 20.82
C ASP A 463 4.14 13.79 20.15
N ALA A 464 4.66 12.64 19.74
CA ALA A 464 3.92 11.51 19.17
C ALA A 464 3.99 10.24 20.05
N SER A 465 4.51 10.34 21.26
CA SER A 465 4.65 9.21 22.19
C SER A 465 3.29 8.73 22.71
N ALA A 466 3.13 7.44 22.94
CA ALA A 466 1.99 6.90 23.66
C ALA A 466 2.45 6.01 24.82
N SER A 467 1.62 5.87 25.85
CA SER A 467 1.92 5.00 26.99
C SER A 467 2.15 3.55 26.54
N GLY A 468 3.25 2.93 26.98
CA GLY A 468 3.63 1.57 26.57
C GLY A 468 4.21 1.46 25.16
N GLN A 469 4.39 2.58 24.44
CA GLN A 469 5.06 2.63 23.13
C GLN A 469 6.39 3.42 23.23
N ALA A 470 7.23 3.33 22.19
CA ALA A 470 8.39 4.19 22.07
C ALA A 470 8.00 5.68 22.04
N ALA A 471 8.93 6.53 22.50
CA ALA A 471 8.74 7.96 22.47
C ALA A 471 8.99 8.49 21.07
N ALA A 472 8.29 9.54 20.65
CA ALA A 472 8.55 10.15 19.35
C ALA A 472 8.30 11.65 19.34
N LEU A 473 9.07 12.35 18.51
CA LEU A 473 8.76 13.70 18.05
C LEU A 473 8.47 13.62 16.56
N PHE A 474 7.44 14.31 16.11
CA PHE A 474 7.22 14.53 14.69
C PHE A 474 7.17 16.01 14.37
N GLY A 475 7.50 16.38 13.13
CA GLY A 475 7.32 17.73 12.66
C GLY A 475 6.87 17.82 11.21
N PHE A 476 6.12 18.88 10.93
CA PHE A 476 5.73 19.26 9.58
C PHE A 476 6.82 20.16 8.97
N LEU A 477 7.24 19.83 7.76
CA LEU A 477 8.19 20.66 7.04
C LEU A 477 7.51 21.95 6.59
N GLY A 478 8.10 23.09 6.95
CA GLY A 478 7.60 24.42 6.58
C GLY A 478 8.10 24.93 5.22
N MET A 479 9.05 24.23 4.61
CA MET A 479 9.59 24.59 3.30
C MET A 479 8.72 24.08 2.14
N PRO A 480 8.55 24.85 1.05
CA PRO A 480 7.78 24.43 -0.13
C PRO A 480 8.31 23.14 -0.76
N ALA A 481 7.42 22.34 -1.37
CA ALA A 481 7.76 21.05 -1.99
C ALA A 481 8.92 21.14 -2.99
N LYS A 482 8.90 22.13 -3.89
CA LYS A 482 9.98 22.33 -4.87
C LYS A 482 11.34 22.59 -4.22
N THR A 483 11.38 23.20 -3.04
CA THR A 483 12.60 23.40 -2.26
C THR A 483 13.05 22.10 -1.59
N ARG A 484 12.11 21.27 -1.10
CA ARG A 484 12.43 19.95 -0.55
C ARG A 484 13.14 19.09 -1.59
N TRP A 485 12.63 19.08 -2.82
CA TRP A 485 13.15 18.25 -3.92
C TRP A 485 14.54 18.64 -4.41
N THR A 486 15.06 19.83 -4.05
CA THR A 486 16.48 20.16 -4.34
C THR A 486 17.45 19.52 -3.36
N THR A 487 16.95 18.82 -2.36
CA THR A 487 17.71 18.22 -1.27
C THR A 487 17.35 16.73 -1.18
N SER A 488 18.34 15.86 -1.02
CA SER A 488 18.06 14.43 -0.83
C SER A 488 17.28 14.18 0.47
N GLU A 489 16.48 13.12 0.52
CA GLU A 489 15.76 12.73 1.74
C GLU A 489 16.72 12.54 2.93
N SER A 490 17.88 11.91 2.71
CA SER A 490 18.91 11.74 3.76
C SER A 490 19.37 13.07 4.32
N ASN A 491 19.66 14.06 3.47
CA ASN A 491 20.08 15.38 3.92
C ASN A 491 18.94 16.12 4.64
N LEU A 492 17.69 15.95 4.19
CA LEU A 492 16.53 16.52 4.89
C LEU A 492 16.37 15.90 6.29
N LYS A 493 16.53 14.59 6.43
CA LYS A 493 16.53 13.91 7.74
C LYS A 493 17.65 14.43 8.64
N ASP A 494 18.86 14.58 8.11
CA ASP A 494 19.99 15.14 8.88
C ASP A 494 19.72 16.58 9.35
N LEU A 495 19.11 17.42 8.51
CA LEU A 495 18.70 18.78 8.87
C LEU A 495 17.58 18.77 9.92
N CYS A 496 16.61 17.86 9.82
CA CYS A 496 15.55 17.70 10.82
C CYS A 496 16.15 17.26 12.17
N ARG A 497 17.08 16.30 12.16
CA ARG A 497 17.77 15.81 13.36
C ARG A 497 18.59 16.92 14.02
N ALA A 498 19.37 17.67 13.24
CA ALA A 498 20.13 18.81 13.74
C ALA A 498 19.21 19.89 14.35
N GLN A 499 18.03 20.11 13.77
CA GLN A 499 17.03 21.00 14.34
C GLN A 499 16.48 20.47 15.68
N LEU A 500 16.18 19.18 15.79
CA LEU A 500 15.75 18.58 17.07
C LEU A 500 16.83 18.67 18.13
N VAL A 501 18.11 18.44 17.79
CA VAL A 501 19.24 18.60 18.73
C VAL A 501 19.31 20.02 19.27
N ARG A 502 19.15 21.01 18.39
CA ARG A 502 19.18 22.42 18.77
C ARG A 502 18.02 22.82 19.68
N LEU A 503 16.83 22.23 19.49
CA LEU A 503 15.64 22.53 20.28
C LEU A 503 15.58 21.74 21.60
N PHE A 504 15.82 20.43 21.55
CA PHE A 504 15.57 19.49 22.65
C PHE A 504 16.84 18.94 23.31
N GLY A 505 18.02 19.24 22.77
CA GLY A 505 19.33 18.84 23.30
C GLY A 505 19.93 17.60 22.63
N GLU A 506 21.15 17.26 23.04
CA GLU A 506 22.02 16.26 22.39
C GLU A 506 21.39 14.86 22.27
N GLN A 507 20.49 14.49 23.18
CA GLN A 507 19.79 13.19 23.11
C GLN A 507 18.95 13.03 21.83
N ALA A 508 18.53 14.14 21.21
CA ALA A 508 17.83 14.10 19.92
C ALA A 508 18.71 13.67 18.74
N ALA A 509 20.04 13.60 18.91
CA ALA A 509 20.96 13.19 17.86
C ALA A 509 20.89 11.69 17.54
N HIS A 510 20.23 10.89 18.38
CA HIS A 510 20.25 9.43 18.32
C HIS A 510 18.84 8.83 18.33
N PRO A 511 18.02 9.09 17.30
CA PRO A 511 16.76 8.37 17.15
C PRO A 511 17.03 6.87 16.91
N VAL A 512 16.16 6.02 17.46
CA VAL A 512 16.18 4.57 17.22
C VAL A 512 15.53 4.21 15.88
N ALA A 513 14.67 5.08 15.36
CA ALA A 513 14.10 4.99 14.01
C ALA A 513 13.71 6.40 13.52
N GLU A 514 13.77 6.60 12.20
CA GLU A 514 13.39 7.85 11.55
C GLU A 514 12.52 7.57 10.34
N PHE A 515 11.44 8.33 10.21
CA PHE A 515 10.53 8.23 9.07
C PHE A 515 10.35 9.59 8.42
N PHE A 516 10.21 9.58 7.10
CA PHE A 516 9.94 10.76 6.30
C PHE A 516 8.90 10.43 5.25
N LYS A 517 7.96 11.34 5.04
CA LYS A 517 6.97 11.24 3.96
C LYS A 517 6.74 12.62 3.38
N ASP A 518 7.08 12.78 2.11
CA ASP A 518 6.63 13.90 1.30
C ASP A 518 5.35 13.49 0.55
N TRP A 519 4.23 14.13 0.87
CA TRP A 519 2.96 13.86 0.19
C TRP A 519 2.88 14.55 -1.17
N ALA A 520 3.74 15.54 -1.45
CA ALA A 520 3.81 16.23 -2.73
C ALA A 520 4.35 15.34 -3.85
N GLU A 521 5.12 14.31 -3.50
CA GLU A 521 5.69 13.34 -4.44
C GLU A 521 4.73 12.18 -4.76
N ASP A 522 3.61 12.07 -4.05
CA ASP A 522 2.66 10.98 -4.22
C ASP A 522 1.61 11.35 -5.29
N PRO A 523 1.68 10.78 -6.51
CA PRO A 523 0.80 11.15 -7.62
C PRO A 523 -0.65 10.72 -7.42
N LEU A 524 -0.92 9.87 -6.43
CA LEU A 524 -2.27 9.46 -6.05
C LEU A 524 -2.76 10.22 -4.80
N THR A 525 -2.05 11.28 -4.40
CA THR A 525 -2.44 12.25 -3.36
C THR A 525 -2.34 13.70 -3.86
N ALA A 526 -1.32 14.03 -4.65
CA ALA A 526 -1.00 15.39 -5.08
C ALA A 526 -1.02 15.54 -6.60
N THR A 527 -1.49 16.69 -7.06
CA THR A 527 -1.40 17.16 -8.45
C THR A 527 -0.33 18.24 -8.58
N ALA A 528 0.05 18.58 -9.82
CA ALA A 528 0.96 19.71 -10.06
C ALA A 528 0.37 21.06 -9.60
N SER A 529 -0.96 21.20 -9.61
CA SER A 529 -1.67 22.42 -9.19
C SER A 529 -1.51 22.65 -7.68
N ASP A 530 -1.60 21.59 -6.88
CA ASP A 530 -1.45 21.61 -5.41
C ASP A 530 -0.10 22.19 -4.94
N LEU A 531 0.90 22.24 -5.82
CA LEU A 531 2.24 22.73 -5.52
C LEU A 531 2.39 24.24 -5.76
N THR A 532 1.37 24.88 -6.31
CA THR A 532 1.41 26.26 -6.77
C THR A 532 0.24 27.10 -6.28
N VAL A 533 -0.88 26.46 -5.93
CA VAL A 533 -2.11 27.11 -5.48
C VAL A 533 -2.32 26.83 -4.00
N GLU A 534 -2.57 27.87 -3.19
CA GLU A 534 -3.04 27.66 -1.83
C GLU A 534 -4.47 27.11 -1.85
N PRO A 535 -4.78 26.01 -1.14
CA PRO A 535 -6.12 25.45 -1.13
C PRO A 535 -7.14 26.48 -0.66
N GLY A 536 -8.10 26.85 -1.50
CA GLY A 536 -9.25 27.64 -1.08
C GLY A 536 -10.16 26.84 -0.14
N HIS A 537 -10.93 27.53 0.71
CA HIS A 537 -11.91 26.90 1.60
C HIS A 537 -13.26 26.59 0.92
N SER A 538 -13.32 26.66 -0.41
CA SER A 538 -14.55 26.40 -1.16
C SER A 538 -14.83 24.90 -1.21
N ILE A 539 -16.06 24.51 -0.87
CA ILE A 539 -16.52 23.13 -1.00
C ILE A 539 -17.05 22.97 -2.42
N PRO A 540 -16.43 22.12 -3.27
CA PRO A 540 -16.85 21.99 -4.64
C PRO A 540 -18.19 21.27 -4.78
N GLN A 541 -18.82 21.38 -5.94
CA GLN A 541 -20.00 20.60 -6.29
C GLN A 541 -19.70 19.09 -6.23
N ALA A 542 -20.37 18.36 -5.33
CA ALA A 542 -20.23 16.92 -5.19
C ALA A 542 -21.05 16.11 -6.20
N PHE A 543 -22.16 16.66 -6.69
CA PHE A 543 -23.12 15.98 -7.57
C PHE A 543 -23.23 16.70 -8.89
N ILE A 544 -23.24 15.96 -9.99
CA ILE A 544 -23.58 16.56 -11.29
C ILE A 544 -25.09 16.56 -11.43
N ARG A 545 -25.67 17.74 -11.70
CA ARG A 545 -27.13 17.95 -11.69
C ARG A 545 -27.77 17.89 -13.07
N GLU A 546 -26.96 17.77 -14.12
CA GLU A 546 -27.38 17.94 -15.50
C GLU A 546 -26.65 16.95 -16.41
N GLY A 547 -27.25 16.64 -17.56
CA GLY A 547 -26.65 15.77 -18.58
C GLY A 547 -26.55 14.31 -18.17
N VAL A 548 -25.74 13.54 -18.91
CA VAL A 548 -25.64 12.07 -18.76
C VAL A 548 -25.08 11.63 -17.40
N TRP A 549 -24.41 12.54 -16.68
CA TRP A 549 -23.82 12.29 -15.38
C TRP A 549 -24.80 12.46 -14.21
N GLN A 550 -25.99 13.02 -14.46
CA GLN A 550 -26.98 13.29 -13.44
C GLN A 550 -27.40 12.00 -12.71
N GLY A 551 -27.19 11.97 -11.39
CA GLY A 551 -27.53 10.82 -10.56
C GLY A 551 -26.63 9.59 -10.77
N ARG A 552 -25.48 9.74 -11.44
CA ARG A 552 -24.55 8.63 -11.74
C ARG A 552 -23.13 8.84 -11.25
N LEU A 553 -22.73 10.08 -10.99
CA LEU A 553 -21.40 10.41 -10.49
C LEU A 553 -21.51 11.29 -9.25
N GLN A 554 -20.83 10.87 -8.18
CA GLN A 554 -20.82 11.61 -6.92
C GLN A 554 -19.44 11.61 -6.26
N GLY A 555 -19.01 12.79 -5.79
CA GLY A 555 -17.88 12.94 -4.87
C GLY A 555 -18.23 12.61 -3.42
N ILE A 556 -17.39 11.79 -2.77
CA ILE A 556 -17.53 11.39 -1.36
C ILE A 556 -16.24 11.54 -0.53
N ALA A 557 -15.13 12.01 -1.11
CA ALA A 557 -13.91 12.37 -0.36
C ALA A 557 -14.14 13.52 0.64
N SER A 558 -13.20 13.67 1.59
CA SER A 558 -13.27 14.66 2.68
C SER A 558 -13.45 16.09 2.22
N GLU A 559 -12.98 16.46 1.04
CA GLU A 559 -13.10 17.78 0.44
C GLU A 559 -14.55 18.15 0.11
N TRP A 560 -15.41 17.15 -0.14
CA TRP A 560 -16.86 17.35 -0.29
C TRP A 560 -17.59 17.34 1.06
N SER A 561 -16.87 17.42 2.18
CA SER A 561 -17.45 17.64 3.49
C SER A 561 -17.88 19.08 3.69
N ALA A 562 -19.16 19.30 3.99
CA ALA A 562 -19.63 20.63 4.38
C ALA A 562 -19.19 21.03 5.79
N ALA A 563 -19.03 20.04 6.68
CA ALA A 563 -18.73 20.27 8.10
C ALA A 563 -17.22 20.25 8.38
N PHE A 564 -16.46 19.39 7.71
CA PHE A 564 -15.06 19.11 8.03
C PHE A 564 -14.20 18.92 6.77
N PRO A 565 -14.19 19.88 5.82
CA PRO A 565 -13.43 19.75 4.58
C PRO A 565 -11.94 19.50 4.85
N GLY A 566 -11.41 18.42 4.27
CA GLY A 566 -9.99 18.03 4.40
C GLY A 566 -9.63 17.25 5.67
N TYR A 567 -10.56 17.03 6.61
CA TYR A 567 -10.33 16.26 7.84
C TYR A 567 -10.77 14.79 7.71
N ILE A 568 -10.28 13.95 8.63
CA ILE A 568 -10.72 12.55 8.79
C ILE A 568 -12.25 12.48 8.96
N ALA A 569 -12.81 13.33 9.82
CA ALA A 569 -14.26 13.39 10.02
C ALA A 569 -15.02 13.77 8.74
N GLY A 570 -14.40 14.56 7.86
CA GLY A 570 -14.97 14.92 6.57
C GLY A 570 -15.12 13.71 5.65
N ALA A 571 -14.22 12.75 5.73
CA ALA A 571 -14.31 11.51 4.97
C ALA A 571 -15.55 10.68 5.35
N ILE A 572 -15.85 10.61 6.66
CA ILE A 572 -17.03 9.91 7.19
C ILE A 572 -18.31 10.67 6.81
N ASP A 573 -18.31 11.98 7.00
CA ASP A 573 -19.44 12.86 6.71
C ASP A 573 -19.83 12.86 5.22
N ALA A 574 -18.85 12.97 4.31
CA ALA A 574 -19.09 12.96 2.87
C ALA A 574 -19.55 11.59 2.36
N ALA A 575 -18.96 10.49 2.84
CA ALA A 575 -19.40 9.13 2.53
C ALA A 575 -20.82 8.85 3.02
N THR A 576 -21.18 9.29 4.23
CA THR A 576 -22.54 9.15 4.79
C THR A 576 -23.58 9.86 3.92
N ARG A 577 -23.28 11.10 3.48
CA ARG A 577 -24.15 11.82 2.54
C ARG A 577 -24.27 11.12 1.20
N GLY A 578 -23.17 10.54 0.70
CA GLY A 578 -23.18 9.74 -0.53
C GLY A 578 -24.12 8.57 -0.46
N PHE A 579 -23.94 7.73 0.56
CA PHE A 579 -24.80 6.59 0.80
C PHE A 579 -26.28 6.99 0.99
N THR A 580 -26.56 8.05 1.77
CA THR A 580 -27.93 8.55 1.99
C THR A 580 -28.58 9.01 0.68
N THR A 581 -27.82 9.66 -0.19
CA THR A 581 -28.35 10.16 -1.47
C THR A 581 -28.64 9.00 -2.42
N PHE A 582 -27.74 8.02 -2.51
CA PHE A 582 -27.95 6.80 -3.29
C PHE A 582 -29.20 6.05 -2.86
N THR A 583 -29.35 5.76 -1.55
CA THR A 583 -30.51 5.04 -1.02
C THR A 583 -31.83 5.77 -1.23
N THR A 584 -31.83 7.10 -1.11
CA THR A 584 -33.02 7.93 -1.38
C THR A 584 -33.41 7.89 -2.87
N GLN A 585 -32.44 7.85 -3.78
CA GLN A 585 -32.69 7.77 -5.22
C GLN A 585 -33.12 6.38 -5.68
N SER A 586 -32.65 5.32 -5.03
CA SER A 586 -32.92 3.92 -5.42
C SER A 586 -34.18 3.31 -4.80
N ASN A 587 -34.96 4.05 -4.00
CA ASN A 587 -36.15 3.57 -3.29
C ASN A 587 -35.90 2.32 -2.41
N GLN A 588 -34.67 2.09 -1.96
CA GLN A 588 -34.36 0.98 -1.05
C GLN A 588 -34.76 1.33 0.40
N PRO A 589 -35.30 0.37 1.18
CA PRO A 589 -35.73 0.62 2.56
C PRO A 589 -34.53 1.00 3.43
N THR A 590 -34.63 2.16 4.10
CA THR A 590 -33.60 2.68 4.99
C THR A 590 -33.72 2.05 6.39
N GLN A 591 -32.89 1.05 6.69
CA GLN A 591 -32.37 0.95 8.06
C GLN A 591 -31.30 2.05 8.17
N GLY A 592 -31.59 3.10 8.94
CA GLY A 592 -30.73 4.25 9.30
C GLY A 592 -29.40 4.48 8.56
N ALA A 593 -29.12 5.71 8.12
CA ALA A 593 -27.82 6.14 7.58
C ALA A 593 -26.66 6.13 8.61
N GLN A 594 -26.76 5.31 9.66
CA GLN A 594 -25.74 5.09 10.66
C GLN A 594 -25.20 3.68 10.46
N TYR A 595 -23.88 3.57 10.32
CA TYR A 595 -23.22 2.28 10.41
C TYR A 595 -23.52 1.68 11.79
N GLU A 596 -24.06 0.46 11.82
CA GLU A 596 -24.36 -0.24 13.07
C GLU A 596 -23.60 -1.56 13.06
N ILE A 597 -22.77 -1.77 14.08
CA ILE A 597 -22.10 -3.05 14.28
C ILE A 597 -23.02 -3.91 15.13
N GLU A 598 -23.60 -4.97 14.54
CA GLU A 598 -24.22 -6.04 15.33
C GLU A 598 -23.16 -6.63 16.29
N LYS A 599 -23.50 -6.65 17.58
CA LYS A 599 -22.61 -7.02 18.68
C LYS A 599 -22.28 -8.50 18.74
#